data_AF-Q29055-F1
#
_entry.id   AF-Q29055-F1
#
_cell.length_a   1.000
_cell.length_b   1.000
_cell.length_c   1.000
_cell.angle_alpha   90.00
_cell.angle_beta   90.00
_cell.angle_gamma   90.00
#
_symmetry.space_group_name_H-M   'P 1'
#
loop_
_entity.id
_entity.type
_entity.pdbx_description
1 polymer ?
#
loop_
_entity_poly.entity_id
_entity_poly.type
_entity_poly.pdbx_seq_one_letter_code
_entity_poly.pdbx_strand_id
1 'polypeptide(L)'
;MPSSALLYCLIFLAGVAASIKSENSCIHFPTSLPHMLRELRAAFGPVKSFFQTKDQMGDLLLTGSLLEDFKGYLGCQALSEMIQFYLEDVMPKAESDGEDIKEHVNSLGEKLKTLRLRLRRCHQFLPCENKSKAVEEVKSAFSKLQERGVYKAMGEFDIFINYIEAYMTMKMRKN
;
A
#
# COMPACT_ATOMS: atom_id res chain seq x y z
N MET A 1 16.97 42.11 15.42
CA MET A 1 16.98 41.63 14.02
C MET A 1 17.69 40.27 13.76
N PRO A 2 18.38 39.57 14.69
CA PRO A 2 19.06 38.29 14.35
C PRO A 2 18.12 37.07 14.25
N SER A 3 16.92 37.10 14.84
CA SER A 3 16.01 35.94 14.85
C SER A 3 15.53 35.52 13.46
N SER A 4 15.40 36.44 12.51
CA SER A 4 14.90 36.11 11.17
C SER A 4 15.92 35.29 10.38
N ALA A 5 17.21 35.65 10.45
CA ALA A 5 18.29 34.91 9.78
C ALA A 5 18.44 33.48 10.32
N LEU A 6 18.32 33.29 11.64
CA LEU A 6 18.32 31.96 12.24
C LEU A 6 17.14 31.11 11.74
N LEU A 7 15.96 31.71 11.63
CA LEU A 7 14.77 31.02 11.13
C LEU A 7 14.94 30.60 9.66
N TYR A 8 15.44 31.49 8.80
CA TYR A 8 15.73 31.16 7.40
C TYR A 8 16.81 30.08 7.28
N CYS A 9 17.88 30.14 8.09
CA CYS A 9 18.90 29.08 8.14
C CYS A 9 18.31 27.73 8.55
N LEU A 10 17.45 27.69 9.57
CA LEU A 10 16.80 26.45 10.01
C LEU A 10 15.88 25.88 8.94
N ILE A 11 15.11 26.72 8.23
CA ILE A 11 14.27 26.31 7.11
C ILE A 11 15.12 25.74 5.96
N PHE A 12 16.21 26.43 5.59
CA PHE A 12 17.13 25.94 4.55
C PHE A 12 17.78 24.62 4.93
N LEU A 13 18.28 24.48 6.17
CA LEU A 13 18.89 23.24 6.65
C LEU A 13 17.88 22.09 6.70
N ALA A 14 16.64 22.35 7.12
CA ALA A 14 15.57 21.36 7.09
C ALA A 14 15.23 20.93 5.66
N GLY A 15 15.21 21.87 4.71
CA GLY A 15 15.03 21.58 3.28
C GLY A 15 16.14 20.71 2.70
N VAL A 16 17.41 21.05 2.96
CA VAL A 16 18.57 20.27 2.50
C VAL A 16 18.59 18.86 3.13
N ALA A 17 18.33 18.75 4.43
CA ALA A 17 18.26 17.45 5.11
C ALA A 17 17.13 16.55 4.58
N ALA A 18 15.98 17.13 4.21
CA ALA A 18 14.88 16.41 3.59
C ALA A 18 15.26 15.90 2.18
N SER A 19 15.95 16.71 1.38
CA SER A 19 16.44 16.31 0.06
C SER A 19 17.46 15.17 0.14
N ILE A 20 18.43 15.24 1.05
CA ILE A 20 19.45 14.18 1.23
C ILE A 20 18.80 12.87 1.70
N LYS A 21 17.85 12.93 2.65
CA LYS A 21 17.09 11.74 3.08
C LYS A 21 16.27 11.14 1.93
N SER A 22 15.80 11.96 0.98
CA SER A 22 15.05 11.53 -0.19
C SER A 22 15.93 10.85 -1.25
N GLU A 23 17.13 11.37 -1.47
CA GLU A 23 18.07 10.84 -2.47
C GLU A 23 18.67 9.50 -2.01
N ASN A 24 19.13 9.42 -0.75
CA ASN A 24 19.61 8.17 -0.14
C ASN A 24 18.53 7.07 -0.12
N SER A 25 17.28 7.51 -0.12
CA SER A 25 16.10 6.68 -0.11
C SER A 25 15.95 5.83 -1.39
N CYS A 26 16.48 6.29 -2.52
CA CYS A 26 16.25 5.68 -3.82
C CYS A 26 17.45 4.92 -4.40
N ILE A 27 18.60 4.95 -3.73
CA ILE A 27 19.87 4.34 -4.19
C ILE A 27 19.72 2.87 -4.58
N HIS A 28 18.97 2.08 -3.81
CA HIS A 28 18.79 0.65 -4.05
C HIS A 28 17.49 0.31 -4.79
N PHE A 29 16.74 1.29 -5.28
CA PHE A 29 15.50 1.04 -6.00
C PHE A 29 15.78 0.99 -7.52
N PRO A 30 15.28 -0.01 -8.26
CA PRO A 30 14.22 -0.97 -7.90
C PRO A 30 14.75 -2.30 -7.33
N THR A 31 16.06 -2.48 -7.18
CA THR A 31 16.67 -3.75 -6.72
C THR A 31 16.19 -4.21 -5.33
N SER A 32 15.79 -3.28 -4.46
CA SER A 32 15.25 -3.58 -3.13
C SER A 32 13.79 -4.03 -3.14
N LEU A 33 13.10 -3.94 -4.27
CA LEU A 33 11.67 -4.18 -4.31
C LEU A 33 11.27 -5.61 -3.90
N PRO A 34 11.88 -6.69 -4.44
CA PRO A 34 11.53 -8.05 -4.04
C PRO A 34 11.67 -8.26 -2.52
N HIS A 35 12.69 -7.63 -1.93
CA HIS A 35 12.88 -7.62 -0.48
C HIS A 35 11.71 -6.95 0.25
N MET A 36 11.25 -5.78 -0.23
CA MET A 36 10.10 -5.09 0.37
C MET A 36 8.81 -5.90 0.30
N LEU A 37 8.56 -6.59 -0.81
CA LEU A 37 7.40 -7.48 -0.95
C LEU A 37 7.51 -8.70 -0.02
N ARG A 38 8.71 -9.25 0.15
CA ARG A 38 8.96 -10.31 1.13
C ARG A 38 8.68 -9.86 2.56
N GLU A 39 9.14 -8.67 2.93
CA GLU A 39 8.86 -8.06 4.24
C GLU A 39 7.36 -7.83 4.47
N LEU A 40 6.63 -7.43 3.42
CA LEU A 40 5.19 -7.23 3.48
C LEU A 40 4.46 -8.57 3.69
N ARG A 41 4.88 -9.64 3.00
CA ARG A 41 4.37 -11.01 3.22
C ARG A 41 4.68 -11.51 4.63
N ALA A 42 5.89 -11.24 5.14
CA ALA A 42 6.27 -11.62 6.49
C ALA A 42 5.42 -10.92 7.56
N ALA A 43 5.09 -9.64 7.38
CA ALA A 43 4.17 -8.93 8.28
C ALA A 43 2.72 -9.40 8.17
N PHE A 44 2.29 -9.89 7.01
CA PHE A 44 0.97 -10.46 6.85
C PHE A 44 0.84 -11.83 7.54
N GLY A 45 1.92 -12.60 7.61
CA GLY A 45 1.95 -13.95 8.18
C GLY A 45 1.25 -14.10 9.54
N PRO A 46 1.60 -13.30 10.57
CA PRO A 46 0.97 -13.37 11.89
C PRO A 46 -0.54 -13.10 11.91
N VAL A 47 -1.05 -12.28 10.98
CA VAL A 47 -2.48 -11.91 10.96
C VAL A 47 -3.33 -12.77 10.03
N LYS A 48 -2.68 -13.49 9.11
CA LYS A 48 -3.35 -14.26 8.05
C LYS A 48 -4.38 -15.23 8.61
N SER A 49 -3.99 -16.08 9.57
CA SER A 49 -4.89 -17.10 10.13
C SER A 49 -6.08 -16.49 10.86
N PHE A 50 -5.88 -15.39 11.58
CA PHE A 50 -6.94 -14.68 12.31
C PHE A 50 -8.04 -14.20 11.34
N PHE A 51 -7.66 -13.48 10.29
CA PHE A 51 -8.62 -12.92 9.33
C PHE A 51 -9.25 -13.99 8.43
N GLN A 52 -8.47 -14.97 7.97
CA GLN A 52 -8.99 -16.06 7.14
C GLN A 52 -9.94 -16.99 7.91
N THR A 53 -9.73 -17.21 9.22
CA THR A 53 -10.68 -18.00 10.03
C THR A 53 -12.01 -17.28 10.24
N LYS A 54 -12.00 -15.95 10.30
CA LYS A 54 -13.21 -15.12 10.43
C LYS A 54 -13.91 -14.87 9.09
N ASP A 55 -13.21 -15.02 7.97
CA ASP A 55 -13.81 -14.94 6.64
C ASP A 55 -14.63 -16.20 6.31
N GLN A 56 -15.94 -16.10 6.49
CA GLN A 56 -16.90 -17.17 6.20
C GLN A 56 -17.47 -17.10 4.77
N MET A 57 -16.90 -16.28 3.88
CA MET A 57 -17.42 -16.06 2.53
C MET A 57 -16.54 -16.75 1.49
N GLY A 58 -17.14 -17.53 0.61
CA GLY A 58 -16.41 -18.24 -0.47
C GLY A 58 -16.03 -17.37 -1.67
N ASP A 59 -16.73 -16.26 -1.89
CA ASP A 59 -16.47 -15.37 -3.03
C ASP A 59 -15.23 -14.50 -2.80
N LEU A 60 -14.47 -14.23 -3.86
CA LEU A 60 -13.33 -13.32 -3.82
C LEU A 60 -13.78 -11.86 -3.86
N LEU A 61 -13.25 -11.03 -2.97
CA LEU A 61 -13.38 -9.57 -3.04
C LEU A 61 -12.43 -8.99 -4.09
N LEU A 62 -11.18 -9.46 -4.12
CA LEU A 62 -10.15 -9.09 -5.07
C LEU A 62 -10.23 -10.02 -6.29
N THR A 63 -11.13 -9.67 -7.21
CA THR A 63 -11.38 -10.45 -8.41
C THR A 63 -10.29 -10.25 -9.48
N GLY A 64 -10.29 -11.13 -10.49
CA GLY A 64 -9.35 -11.03 -11.62
C GLY A 64 -9.47 -9.73 -12.42
N SER A 65 -10.62 -9.03 -12.40
CA SER A 65 -10.77 -7.74 -13.09
C SER A 65 -9.84 -6.68 -12.51
N LEU A 66 -9.59 -6.70 -11.19
CA LEU A 66 -8.64 -5.79 -10.56
C LEU A 66 -7.21 -6.03 -11.06
N LEU A 67 -6.80 -7.29 -11.22
CA LEU A 67 -5.49 -7.63 -11.76
C LEU A 67 -5.35 -7.18 -13.23
N GLU A 68 -6.41 -7.29 -14.02
CA GLU A 68 -6.40 -6.81 -15.40
C GLU A 68 -6.33 -5.27 -15.45
N ASP A 69 -7.01 -4.55 -14.56
CA ASP A 69 -6.86 -3.10 -14.40
C ASP A 69 -5.42 -2.73 -14.02
N PHE A 70 -4.77 -3.50 -13.14
CA PHE A 70 -3.36 -3.32 -12.77
C PHE A 70 -2.43 -3.50 -13.98
N LYS A 71 -2.71 -4.44 -14.87
CA LYS A 71 -1.90 -4.62 -16.09
C LYS A 71 -2.24 -3.61 -17.19
N GLY A 72 -3.41 -2.99 -17.11
CA GLY A 72 -3.94 -2.06 -18.10
C GLY A 72 -3.33 -0.66 -18.06
N TYR A 73 -3.91 0.23 -18.85
CA TYR A 73 -3.50 1.64 -18.93
C TYR A 73 -3.76 2.40 -17.62
N LEU A 74 -4.72 1.93 -16.80
CA LEU A 74 -5.04 2.48 -15.49
C LEU A 74 -4.27 1.82 -14.33
N GLY A 75 -3.29 0.96 -14.61
CA GLY A 75 -2.70 0.14 -13.55
C GLY A 75 -2.06 0.92 -12.41
N CYS A 76 -1.52 2.10 -12.71
CA CYS A 76 -0.99 3.01 -11.72
C CYS A 76 -2.08 3.58 -10.80
N GLN A 77 -3.19 4.02 -11.38
CA GLN A 77 -4.36 4.52 -10.67
C GLN A 77 -4.93 3.42 -9.78
N ALA A 78 -5.19 2.26 -10.37
CA ALA A 78 -5.75 1.11 -9.67
C ALA A 78 -4.87 0.70 -8.47
N LEU A 79 -3.54 0.62 -8.66
CA LEU A 79 -2.62 0.33 -7.56
C LEU A 79 -2.62 1.42 -6.49
N SER A 80 -2.52 2.70 -6.89
CA SER A 80 -2.49 3.83 -5.94
C SER A 80 -3.74 3.87 -5.08
N GLU A 81 -4.92 3.71 -5.70
CA GLU A 81 -6.20 3.74 -5.03
C GLU A 81 -6.44 2.53 -4.13
N MET A 82 -5.99 1.34 -4.54
CA MET A 82 -6.07 0.14 -3.68
C MET A 82 -5.17 0.24 -2.45
N ILE A 83 -3.93 0.73 -2.61
CA ILE A 83 -3.04 0.95 -1.46
C ILE A 83 -3.71 1.92 -0.48
N GLN A 84 -4.29 3.01 -0.99
CA GLN A 84 -4.98 3.99 -0.16
C GLN A 84 -6.19 3.39 0.55
N PHE A 85 -7.03 2.65 -0.18
CA PHE A 85 -8.18 1.95 0.36
C PHE A 85 -7.80 1.03 1.54
N TYR A 86 -6.75 0.22 1.39
CA TYR A 86 -6.29 -0.62 2.49
C TYR A 86 -5.85 0.18 3.72
N LEU A 87 -5.09 1.26 3.52
CA LEU A 87 -4.55 2.07 4.61
C LEU A 87 -5.62 2.92 5.32
N GLU A 88 -6.65 3.37 4.60
CA GLU A 88 -7.64 4.33 5.13
C GLU A 88 -8.96 3.68 5.52
N ASP A 89 -9.41 2.64 4.81
CA ASP A 89 -10.74 2.06 4.98
C ASP A 89 -10.74 0.67 5.63
N VAL A 90 -9.68 -0.13 5.41
CA VAL A 90 -9.60 -1.53 5.85
C VAL A 90 -8.81 -1.67 7.14
N MET A 91 -7.53 -1.29 7.14
CA MET A 91 -6.60 -1.49 8.27
C MET A 91 -7.07 -0.82 9.56
N PRO A 92 -7.56 0.44 9.55
CA PRO A 92 -8.03 1.08 10.78
C PRO A 92 -9.19 0.34 11.46
N LYS A 93 -10.05 -0.34 10.67
CA LYS A 93 -11.12 -1.19 11.22
C LYS A 93 -10.57 -2.51 11.71
N ALA A 94 -9.65 -3.12 10.97
CA ALA A 94 -8.99 -4.37 11.35
C ALA A 94 -8.20 -4.26 12.67
N GLU A 95 -7.65 -3.09 12.98
CA GLU A 95 -6.98 -2.82 14.25
C GLU A 95 -7.91 -2.87 15.48
N SER A 96 -9.22 -2.71 15.27
CA SER A 96 -10.22 -2.73 16.35
C SER A 96 -10.73 -4.13 16.72
N ASP A 97 -10.37 -5.15 15.94
CA ASP A 97 -10.88 -6.53 16.09
C ASP A 97 -10.21 -7.37 17.19
N GLY A 98 -9.14 -6.87 17.81
CA GLY A 98 -8.46 -7.54 18.92
C GLY A 98 -7.15 -6.88 19.31
N GLU A 99 -6.85 -6.84 20.62
CA GLU A 99 -5.61 -6.24 21.14
C GLU A 99 -4.37 -6.98 20.62
N ASP A 100 -4.44 -8.32 20.55
CA ASP A 100 -3.34 -9.18 20.08
C ASP A 100 -3.00 -8.98 18.59
N ILE A 101 -3.96 -8.53 17.77
CA ILE A 101 -3.74 -8.36 16.32
C ILE A 101 -3.30 -6.94 15.95
N LYS A 102 -3.64 -5.97 16.81
CA LYS A 102 -3.47 -4.54 16.55
C LYS A 102 -2.03 -4.18 16.18
N GLU A 103 -1.05 -4.67 16.92
CA GLU A 103 0.37 -4.38 16.64
C GLU A 103 0.79 -4.94 15.27
N HIS A 104 0.34 -6.15 14.93
CA HIS A 104 0.67 -6.79 13.67
C HIS A 104 0.01 -6.10 12.47
N VAL A 105 -1.26 -5.66 12.60
CA VAL A 105 -1.95 -4.86 11.56
C VAL A 105 -1.25 -3.51 11.36
N ASN A 106 -0.88 -2.83 12.45
CA ASN A 106 -0.12 -1.57 12.38
C ASN A 106 1.23 -1.75 11.66
N SER A 107 1.98 -2.80 12.02
CA SER A 107 3.25 -3.15 11.37
C SER A 107 3.09 -3.41 9.87
N LEU A 108 2.03 -4.13 9.49
CA LEU A 108 1.69 -4.37 8.09
C LEU A 108 1.38 -3.07 7.33
N GLY A 109 0.59 -2.18 7.94
CA GLY A 109 0.27 -0.87 7.39
C GLY A 109 1.49 0.03 7.17
N GLU A 110 2.42 0.07 8.13
CA GLU A 110 3.65 0.84 7.99
C GLU A 110 4.58 0.31 6.89
N LYS A 111 4.65 -1.02 6.70
CA LYS A 111 5.36 -1.61 5.55
C LYS A 111 4.69 -1.26 4.21
N LEU A 112 3.36 -1.31 4.13
CA LEU A 112 2.61 -0.94 2.92
C LEU A 112 2.79 0.55 2.58
N LYS A 113 2.73 1.43 3.59
CA LYS A 113 2.99 2.86 3.46
C LYS A 113 4.43 3.16 3.01
N THR A 114 5.40 2.42 3.55
CA THR A 114 6.81 2.51 3.11
C THR A 114 6.95 2.11 1.64
N LEU A 115 6.28 1.04 1.21
CA LEU A 115 6.24 0.63 -0.19
C LEU A 115 5.63 1.73 -1.07
N ARG A 116 4.45 2.26 -0.72
CA ARG A 116 3.80 3.37 -1.43
C ARG A 116 4.73 4.56 -1.63
N LEU A 117 5.43 4.96 -0.57
CA LEU A 117 6.37 6.09 -0.59
C LEU A 117 7.55 5.85 -1.53
N ARG A 118 8.14 4.64 -1.52
CA ARG A 118 9.23 4.28 -2.45
C ARG A 118 8.76 4.31 -3.90
N LEU A 119 7.60 3.71 -4.20
CA LEU A 119 7.02 3.68 -5.54
C LEU A 119 6.79 5.08 -6.11
N ARG A 120 6.27 5.98 -5.28
CA ARG A 120 5.99 7.36 -5.66
C ARG A 120 7.27 8.17 -5.87
N ARG A 121 8.25 8.06 -4.97
CA ARG A 121 9.45 8.92 -4.98
C ARG A 121 10.53 8.47 -5.95
N CYS A 122 10.82 7.17 -6.01
CA CYS A 122 12.08 6.72 -6.61
C CYS A 122 12.01 6.54 -8.11
N HIS A 123 10.87 6.12 -8.66
CA HIS A 123 10.75 5.81 -10.08
C HIS A 123 9.46 6.33 -10.71
N GLN A 124 8.70 7.17 -9.99
CA GLN A 124 7.39 7.66 -10.46
C GLN A 124 6.52 6.51 -10.97
N PHE A 125 6.41 5.41 -10.20
CA PHE A 125 5.50 4.30 -10.55
C PHE A 125 4.04 4.71 -10.35
N LEU A 126 3.79 5.72 -9.50
CA LEU A 126 2.47 6.21 -9.14
C LEU A 126 2.26 7.71 -9.48
N PRO A 127 2.41 8.18 -10.74
CA PRO A 127 2.25 9.59 -11.10
C PRO A 127 0.80 9.99 -11.39
N CYS A 128 -0.18 9.13 -11.10
CA CYS A 128 -1.50 9.21 -11.73
C CYS A 128 -2.56 9.94 -10.90
N GLU A 129 -3.51 10.58 -11.59
CA GLU A 129 -4.57 11.41 -10.99
C GLU A 129 -6.00 10.87 -11.20
N ASN A 130 -6.19 9.90 -12.11
CA ASN A 130 -7.52 9.38 -12.46
C ASN A 130 -7.98 8.23 -11.54
N LYS A 131 -9.28 7.93 -11.55
CA LYS A 131 -9.88 6.82 -10.79
C LYS A 131 -10.00 5.52 -11.60
N SER A 132 -9.91 4.36 -10.95
CA SER A 132 -10.13 3.04 -11.56
C SER A 132 -11.52 2.51 -11.25
N LYS A 133 -12.22 2.05 -12.29
CA LYS A 133 -13.54 1.43 -12.15
C LYS A 133 -13.48 0.12 -11.35
N ALA A 134 -12.47 -0.71 -11.55
CA ALA A 134 -12.32 -1.95 -10.78
C ALA A 134 -12.14 -1.67 -9.28
N VAL A 135 -11.43 -0.58 -8.93
CA VAL A 135 -11.29 -0.16 -7.53
C VAL A 135 -12.62 0.33 -6.96
N GLU A 136 -13.43 1.06 -7.73
CA GLU A 136 -14.78 1.45 -7.31
C GLU A 136 -15.68 0.22 -7.06
N GLU A 137 -15.59 -0.80 -7.91
CA GLU A 137 -16.33 -2.06 -7.74
C GLU A 137 -15.91 -2.79 -6.46
N VAL A 138 -14.60 -2.87 -6.17
CA VAL A 138 -14.07 -3.46 -4.93
C VAL A 138 -14.54 -2.66 -3.70
N LYS A 139 -14.46 -1.33 -3.73
CA LYS A 139 -14.95 -0.46 -2.64
C LYS A 139 -16.45 -0.62 -2.40
N SER A 140 -17.22 -0.73 -3.48
CA SER A 140 -18.66 -0.97 -3.42
C SER A 140 -18.98 -2.34 -2.80
N ALA A 141 -18.28 -3.40 -3.23
CA ALA A 141 -18.42 -4.74 -2.68
C ALA A 141 -18.04 -4.78 -1.19
N PHE A 142 -16.89 -4.21 -0.82
CA PHE A 142 -16.45 -4.08 0.57
C PHE A 142 -17.51 -3.37 1.44
N SER A 143 -18.05 -2.25 0.97
CA SER A 143 -19.06 -1.48 1.70
C SER A 143 -20.34 -2.28 1.95
N LYS A 144 -20.76 -3.10 0.96
CA LYS A 144 -21.93 -3.99 1.11
C LYS A 144 -21.73 -5.11 2.13
N LEU A 145 -20.48 -5.53 2.35
CA LEU A 145 -20.15 -6.57 3.33
C LEU A 145 -20.08 -6.08 4.78
N GLN A 146 -20.14 -4.76 5.01
CA GLN A 146 -20.08 -4.16 6.36
C GLN A 146 -18.84 -4.65 7.13
N GLU A 147 -18.99 -5.06 8.40
CA GLU A 147 -17.88 -5.57 9.24
C GLU A 147 -17.20 -6.81 8.61
N ARG A 148 -17.98 -7.68 7.95
CA ARG A 148 -17.43 -8.87 7.29
C ARG A 148 -16.47 -8.52 6.15
N GLY A 149 -16.62 -7.33 5.56
CA GLY A 149 -15.73 -6.83 4.52
C GLY A 149 -14.29 -6.69 5.00
N VAL A 150 -14.08 -6.37 6.28
CA VAL A 150 -12.75 -6.25 6.90
C VAL A 150 -12.05 -7.61 6.92
N TYR A 151 -12.74 -8.65 7.39
CA TYR A 151 -12.20 -10.01 7.42
C TYR A 151 -11.84 -10.52 6.04
N LYS A 152 -12.70 -10.27 5.05
CA LYS A 152 -12.41 -10.66 3.66
C LYS A 152 -11.24 -9.89 3.07
N ALA A 153 -11.25 -8.56 3.17
CA ALA A 153 -10.17 -7.73 2.60
C ALA A 153 -8.80 -8.06 3.23
N MET A 154 -8.75 -8.30 4.53
CA MET A 154 -7.53 -8.71 5.23
C MET A 154 -7.17 -10.18 4.93
N GLY A 155 -8.15 -11.07 4.83
CA GLY A 155 -7.94 -12.48 4.47
C GLY A 155 -7.37 -12.68 3.06
N GLU A 156 -7.66 -11.74 2.16
CA GLU A 156 -7.17 -11.68 0.77
C GLU A 156 -5.95 -10.74 0.58
N PHE A 157 -5.30 -10.29 1.67
CA PHE A 157 -4.19 -9.35 1.54
C PHE A 157 -2.98 -9.92 0.77
N ASP A 158 -2.75 -11.24 0.83
CA ASP A 158 -1.71 -11.89 0.02
C ASP A 158 -2.01 -11.86 -1.49
N ILE A 159 -3.29 -11.96 -1.88
CA ILE A 159 -3.74 -11.71 -3.26
C ILE A 159 -3.37 -10.29 -3.67
N PHE A 160 -3.63 -9.30 -2.80
CA PHE A 160 -3.25 -7.92 -3.08
C PHE A 160 -1.73 -7.77 -3.27
N ILE A 161 -0.90 -8.38 -2.40
CA ILE A 161 0.57 -8.37 -2.56
C ILE A 161 0.98 -8.96 -3.93
N ASN A 162 0.37 -10.07 -4.35
CA ASN A 162 0.64 -10.68 -5.66
C ASN A 162 0.28 -9.73 -6.82
N TYR A 163 -0.79 -8.95 -6.69
CA TYR A 163 -1.18 -7.97 -7.70
C TYR A 163 -0.18 -6.82 -7.78
N ILE A 164 0.32 -6.33 -6.63
CA ILE A 164 1.42 -5.35 -6.59
C ILE A 164 2.65 -5.92 -7.32
N GLU A 165 3.05 -7.16 -7.02
CA GLU A 165 4.20 -7.80 -7.66
C GLU A 165 4.05 -7.90 -9.19
N ALA A 166 2.86 -8.27 -9.66
CA ALA A 166 2.55 -8.34 -11.09
C ALA A 166 2.66 -6.96 -11.78
N TYR A 167 2.06 -5.92 -11.18
CA TYR A 167 2.16 -4.55 -11.68
C TYR A 167 3.61 -4.10 -11.82
N MET A 168 4.42 -4.37 -10.80
CA MET A 168 5.79 -3.90 -10.74
C MET A 168 6.69 -4.64 -11.71
N THR A 169 6.52 -5.95 -11.84
CA THR A 169 7.21 -6.76 -12.84
C THR A 169 6.94 -6.24 -14.24
N MET A 170 5.69 -5.84 -14.54
CA MET A 170 5.34 -5.24 -15.82
C MET A 170 6.05 -3.90 -16.05
N LYS A 171 6.06 -3.01 -15.05
CA LYS A 171 6.72 -1.70 -15.17
C LYS A 171 8.24 -1.80 -15.32
N MET A 172 8.86 -2.75 -14.62
CA MET A 172 10.31 -2.99 -14.71
C MET A 172 10.74 -3.61 -16.06
N ARG A 173 9.84 -4.30 -16.77
CA ARG A 173 10.14 -4.84 -18.12
C ARG A 173 9.97 -3.82 -19.24
N LYS A 174 9.26 -2.71 -19.00
CA LYS A 174 9.02 -1.64 -19.98
C LYS A 174 10.07 -0.52 -19.93
N ASN A 175 10.93 -0.53 -18.92
CA ASN A 175 12.07 0.37 -18.75
C ASN A 175 13.38 -0.40 -19.02
#